data_AF-A0A100VM31-F1
#
_entry.id   AF-A0A100VM31-F1
#
_cell.length_a   1.000
_cell.length_b   1.000
_cell.length_c   1.000
_cell.angle_alpha   90.00
_cell.angle_beta   90.00
_cell.angle_gamma   90.00
#
_symmetry.space_group_name_H-M   'P 1'
#
loop_
_entity.id
_entity.type
_entity.pdbx_description
1 polymer ?
#
loop_
_entity_poly.entity_id
_entity_poly.type
_entity_poly.pdbx_seq_one_letter_code
_entity_poly.pdbx_strand_id
1 'polypeptide(L)'
;MLLEPSEFKGWLDKQKITRSIGKLQVHHTAAPNYTTRQVVNGVAKQDVWKCLEGMRTFHLSQGWSGTGQNITVLEDGRIAISLDRDLNKTPAGIKGANTGGLCIEIIGNFDQGGDMMAAIQKQAVVHLYACLALKLNIPIDTSHIVYHAWYTDSGAWLGNYEKGKSSKTCPGTKFFGDGNTRSAAERGFIPCIRAEIKRIKDGEGDPMTLEEKKQMEELKATVEGQAKWIAAQKDKDNMPCPNWAKEAYYFYKPYIADETGSYDFWRQLVIFYRKENDIKV
;
A
#
# COMPACT_ATOMS: atom_id res chain seq x y z
N MET A 1 11.91 -0.03 14.88
CA MET A 1 11.94 0.77 13.63
C MET A 1 10.59 0.65 12.95
N LEU A 2 10.15 1.67 12.22
CA LEU A 2 8.87 1.68 11.50
C LEU A 2 9.11 2.06 10.04
N LEU A 3 8.47 1.38 9.10
CA LEU A 3 8.63 1.52 7.66
C LEU A 3 7.26 1.60 7.00
N GLU A 4 7.17 2.38 5.92
CA GLU A 4 6.09 2.25 4.96
C GLU A 4 6.26 0.96 4.13
N PRO A 5 5.18 0.37 3.60
CA PRO A 5 5.26 -0.83 2.77
C PRO A 5 6.27 -0.72 1.62
N SER A 6 6.31 0.42 0.93
CA SER A 6 7.22 0.68 -0.20
C SER A 6 8.68 0.77 0.22
N GLU A 7 8.98 1.13 1.48
CA GLU A 7 10.35 1.22 1.99
C GLU A 7 10.91 -0.16 2.37
N PHE A 8 10.01 -1.13 2.64
CA PHE A 8 10.40 -2.41 3.22
C PHE A 8 11.36 -3.20 2.35
N LYS A 9 11.10 -3.30 1.05
CA LYS A 9 11.97 -4.05 0.13
C LYS A 9 13.38 -3.45 0.08
N GLY A 10 13.47 -2.14 -0.14
CA GLY A 10 14.75 -1.42 -0.18
C GLY A 10 15.53 -1.49 1.14
N TRP A 11 14.82 -1.46 2.28
CA TRP A 11 15.43 -1.71 3.59
C TRP A 11 15.93 -3.16 3.70
N LEU A 12 15.10 -4.15 3.36
CA LEU A 12 15.39 -5.58 3.47
C LEU A 12 16.59 -5.99 2.60
N ASP A 13 16.70 -5.43 1.39
CA ASP A 13 17.80 -5.70 0.46
C ASP A 13 19.15 -5.32 1.06
N LYS A 14 19.21 -4.27 1.89
CA LYS A 14 20.40 -3.81 2.60
C LYS A 14 20.74 -4.63 3.86
N GLN A 15 19.83 -5.48 4.34
CA GLN A 15 20.07 -6.25 5.56
C GLN A 15 21.00 -7.42 5.30
N LYS A 16 21.94 -7.63 6.23
CA LYS A 16 22.78 -8.83 6.30
C LYS A 16 22.14 -9.84 7.24
N ILE A 17 21.62 -10.93 6.68
CA ILE A 17 21.02 -12.02 7.44
C ILE A 17 22.07 -13.13 7.59
N THR A 18 22.47 -13.43 8.82
CA THR A 18 23.57 -14.32 9.17
C THR A 18 23.12 -15.70 9.62
N ARG A 19 21.82 -15.88 9.89
CA ARG A 19 21.24 -17.19 10.24
C ARG A 19 20.46 -17.78 9.07
N SER A 20 20.35 -19.10 9.04
CA SER A 20 19.46 -19.78 8.11
C SER A 20 18.00 -19.55 8.51
N ILE A 21 17.19 -19.08 7.56
CA ILE A 21 15.75 -18.87 7.72
C ILE A 21 15.06 -19.58 6.56
N GLY A 22 14.27 -20.59 6.89
CA GLY A 22 13.52 -21.39 5.90
C GLY A 22 12.01 -21.39 6.15
N LYS A 23 11.53 -20.72 7.21
CA LYS A 23 10.10 -20.65 7.53
C LYS A 23 9.66 -19.23 7.86
N LEU A 24 8.52 -18.81 7.31
CA LEU A 24 7.82 -17.60 7.68
C LEU A 24 6.58 -17.98 8.49
N GLN A 25 6.49 -17.51 9.73
CA GLN A 25 5.38 -17.82 10.63
C GLN A 25 4.33 -16.72 10.54
N VAL A 26 3.09 -17.13 10.27
CA VAL A 26 1.94 -16.23 10.12
C VAL A 26 1.15 -16.16 11.41
N HIS A 27 1.07 -14.96 11.95
CA HIS A 27 0.35 -14.69 13.18
C HIS A 27 -0.60 -13.50 13.04
N HIS A 28 -1.67 -13.56 13.84
CA HIS A 28 -2.36 -12.37 14.29
C HIS A 28 -2.02 -12.14 15.76
N THR A 29 -2.16 -10.91 16.20
CA THR A 29 -1.91 -10.56 17.60
C THR A 29 -3.06 -10.99 18.51
N ALA A 30 -4.30 -11.04 17.99
CA ALA A 30 -5.58 -11.10 18.73
C ALA A 30 -5.81 -9.91 19.69
N ALA A 31 -4.78 -9.49 20.41
CA ALA A 31 -4.64 -8.21 21.10
C ALA A 31 -3.15 -7.77 21.01
N PRO A 32 -2.83 -6.55 20.56
CA PRO A 32 -3.74 -5.49 20.16
C PRO A 32 -4.49 -5.83 18.86
N ASN A 33 -5.76 -5.47 18.78
CA ASN A 33 -6.65 -5.57 17.63
C ASN A 33 -7.27 -4.19 17.31
N TYR A 34 -8.11 -4.09 16.27
CA TYR A 34 -8.62 -2.78 15.84
C TYR A 34 -9.43 -2.06 16.94
N THR A 35 -10.15 -2.81 17.78
CA THR A 35 -10.86 -2.25 18.93
C THR A 35 -9.89 -1.66 19.95
N THR A 36 -8.86 -2.40 20.38
CA THR A 36 -7.87 -1.90 21.36
C THR A 36 -7.01 -0.76 20.81
N ARG A 37 -6.76 -0.76 19.49
CA ARG A 37 -6.11 0.33 18.75
C ARG A 37 -7.01 1.55 18.56
N GLN A 38 -8.31 1.40 18.83
CA GLN A 38 -9.35 2.41 18.64
C GLN A 38 -9.38 2.93 17.19
N VAL A 39 -9.40 2.01 16.22
CA VAL A 39 -9.42 2.34 14.80
C VAL A 39 -10.76 2.99 14.43
N VAL A 40 -10.69 4.16 13.81
CA VAL A 40 -11.83 4.88 13.23
C VAL A 40 -11.45 5.31 11.82
N ASN A 41 -12.29 4.99 10.83
CA ASN A 41 -12.05 5.30 9.42
C ASN A 41 -10.67 4.84 8.91
N GLY A 42 -10.20 3.66 9.37
CA GLY A 42 -8.91 3.10 8.99
C GLY A 42 -7.69 3.68 9.71
N VAL A 43 -7.89 4.62 10.64
CA VAL A 43 -6.81 5.25 11.42
C VAL A 43 -6.94 4.90 12.89
N ALA A 44 -5.89 4.36 13.50
CA ALA A 44 -5.84 4.13 14.93
C ALA A 44 -5.60 5.43 15.71
N LYS A 45 -6.36 5.62 16.80
CA LYS A 45 -6.14 6.73 17.73
C LYS A 45 -4.98 6.48 18.68
N GLN A 46 -4.69 5.23 19.00
CA GLN A 46 -3.59 4.89 19.89
C GLN A 46 -2.25 5.11 19.17
N ASP A 47 -1.32 5.78 19.84
CA ASP A 47 0.06 5.92 19.36
C ASP A 47 0.70 4.56 19.02
N VAL A 48 1.44 4.52 17.91
CA VAL A 48 2.04 3.29 17.39
C VAL A 48 3.14 2.76 18.32
N TRP A 49 3.96 3.65 18.89
CA TRP A 49 5.06 3.25 19.76
C TRP A 49 4.55 2.74 21.10
N LYS A 50 3.50 3.36 21.65
CA LYS A 50 2.81 2.85 22.84
C LYS A 50 2.22 1.46 22.62
N CYS A 51 1.69 1.18 21.42
CA CYS A 51 1.19 -0.14 21.07
C CYS A 51 2.30 -1.19 21.02
N LEU A 52 3.37 -0.92 20.26
CA LEU A 52 4.50 -1.83 20.11
C LEU A 52 5.22 -2.07 21.44
N GLU A 53 5.44 -1.03 22.24
CA GLU A 53 6.02 -1.16 23.58
C GLU A 53 5.08 -1.88 24.56
N GLY A 54 3.76 -1.71 24.41
CA GLY A 54 2.77 -2.47 25.16
C GLY A 54 2.86 -3.97 24.88
N MET A 55 2.99 -4.36 23.61
CA MET A 55 3.22 -5.77 23.22
C MET A 55 4.52 -6.31 23.83
N ARG A 56 5.60 -5.53 23.76
CA ARG A 56 6.90 -5.91 24.36
C ARG A 56 6.80 -6.05 25.88
N THR A 57 6.19 -5.09 26.56
CA THR A 57 5.98 -5.10 28.02
C THR A 57 5.16 -6.31 28.46
N PHE A 58 4.12 -6.67 27.70
CA PHE A 58 3.36 -7.88 27.94
C PHE A 58 4.23 -9.13 27.81
N HIS A 59 5.03 -9.26 26.75
CA HIS A 59 5.94 -10.40 26.61
C HIS A 59 6.97 -10.48 27.75
N LEU A 60 7.52 -9.35 28.19
CA LEU A 60 8.42 -9.30 29.35
C LEU A 60 7.72 -9.76 30.64
N SER A 61 6.44 -9.39 30.84
CA SER A 61 5.66 -9.85 32.00
C SER A 61 5.36 -11.35 31.96
N GLN A 62 5.39 -11.97 30.77
CA GLN A 62 5.34 -13.43 30.58
C GLN A 62 6.72 -14.11 30.75
N GLY A 63 7.74 -13.37 31.19
CA GLY A 63 9.10 -13.87 31.41
C GLY A 63 9.95 -14.00 30.15
N TRP A 64 9.56 -13.36 29.04
CA TRP A 64 10.33 -13.42 27.81
C TRP A 64 11.48 -12.42 27.85
N SER A 65 12.49 -12.62 27.01
CA SER A 65 13.66 -11.73 26.93
C SER A 65 13.42 -10.45 26.10
N GLY A 66 12.18 -10.19 25.70
CA GLY A 66 11.80 -9.16 24.72
C GLY A 66 10.53 -9.55 23.98
N THR A 67 10.20 -8.83 22.91
CA THR A 67 9.04 -9.20 22.08
C THR A 67 9.21 -10.58 21.43
N GLY A 68 8.14 -11.31 21.12
CA GLY A 68 8.24 -12.65 20.53
C GLY A 68 8.47 -12.69 19.02
N GLN A 69 7.91 -11.72 18.32
CA GLN A 69 7.96 -11.60 16.88
C GLN A 69 9.22 -10.89 16.39
N ASN A 70 9.57 -11.09 15.13
CA ASN A 70 10.62 -10.33 14.46
C ASN A 70 10.06 -9.07 13.78
N ILE A 71 8.86 -9.19 13.24
CA ILE A 71 8.20 -8.15 12.45
C ILE A 71 6.74 -8.03 12.88
N THR A 72 6.22 -6.81 12.88
CA THR A 72 4.80 -6.53 13.09
C THR A 72 4.23 -5.73 11.92
N VAL A 73 3.06 -6.12 11.40
CA VAL A 73 2.31 -5.32 10.40
C VAL A 73 1.12 -4.67 11.08
N LEU A 74 1.05 -3.34 11.00
CA LEU A 74 0.00 -2.53 11.63
C LEU A 74 -1.28 -2.50 10.78
N GLU A 75 -2.38 -2.06 11.38
CA GLU A 75 -3.69 -1.90 10.75
C GLU A 75 -3.70 -0.95 9.54
N ASP A 76 -2.77 0.01 9.50
CA ASP A 76 -2.59 0.96 8.41
C ASP A 76 -1.58 0.49 7.34
N GLY A 77 -1.04 -0.73 7.50
CA GLY A 77 -0.08 -1.33 6.59
C GLY A 77 1.39 -1.04 6.91
N ARG A 78 1.71 -0.09 7.81
CA ARG A 78 3.10 0.15 8.19
C ARG A 78 3.72 -1.09 8.83
N ILE A 79 5.02 -1.27 8.61
CA ILE A 79 5.79 -2.45 9.00
C ILE A 79 6.79 -2.05 10.10
N ALA A 80 6.66 -2.66 11.28
CA ALA A 80 7.56 -2.44 12.40
C ALA A 80 8.56 -3.59 12.53
N ILE A 81 9.85 -3.25 12.64
CA ILE A 81 10.92 -4.21 12.92
C ILE A 81 11.29 -4.15 14.40
N SER A 82 11.24 -5.31 15.05
CA SER A 82 11.59 -5.50 16.46
C SER A 82 13.10 -5.37 16.65
N LEU A 83 13.52 -4.41 17.48
CA LEU A 83 14.95 -4.15 17.70
C LEU A 83 15.58 -5.11 18.71
N ASP A 84 14.79 -5.65 19.65
CA ASP A 84 15.22 -6.66 20.62
C ASP A 84 15.13 -8.09 20.08
N ARG A 85 14.54 -8.25 18.88
CA ARG A 85 14.44 -9.50 18.12
C ARG A 85 14.46 -9.26 16.60
N ASP A 86 15.58 -8.74 16.11
CA ASP A 86 15.79 -8.48 14.68
C ASP A 86 15.76 -9.74 13.80
N LEU A 87 16.04 -9.60 12.49
CA LEU A 87 16.03 -10.71 11.54
C LEU A 87 17.03 -11.83 11.90
N ASN A 88 18.10 -11.54 12.64
CA ASN A 88 19.16 -12.47 13.03
C ASN A 88 18.91 -13.12 14.39
N LYS A 89 17.82 -12.80 15.08
CA LYS A 89 17.41 -13.46 16.32
C LYS A 89 16.25 -14.43 16.07
N THR A 90 16.38 -15.63 16.61
CA THR A 90 15.31 -16.66 16.55
C THR A 90 14.02 -16.14 17.19
N PRO A 91 12.83 -16.29 16.55
CA PRO A 91 11.54 -15.90 17.12
C PRO A 91 11.17 -16.68 18.39
N ALA A 92 10.20 -16.14 19.12
CA ALA A 92 9.40 -16.87 20.11
C ALA A 92 7.92 -16.89 19.68
N GLY A 93 7.67 -17.25 18.42
CA GLY A 93 6.33 -17.30 17.82
C GLY A 93 5.69 -18.67 18.00
N ILE A 94 6.04 -19.62 17.14
CA ILE A 94 5.50 -21.00 17.15
C ILE A 94 6.48 -21.95 17.83
N LYS A 95 6.09 -22.52 18.98
CA LYS A 95 6.87 -23.59 19.62
C LYS A 95 7.02 -24.78 18.66
N GLY A 96 8.23 -25.34 18.57
CA GLY A 96 8.54 -26.40 17.60
C GLY A 96 8.87 -25.92 16.17
N ALA A 97 8.63 -24.64 15.85
CA ALA A 97 8.98 -24.06 14.55
C ALA A 97 9.77 -22.75 14.62
N ASN A 98 10.25 -22.36 15.82
CA ASN A 98 11.06 -21.15 16.01
C ASN A 98 12.45 -21.24 15.36
N THR A 99 13.14 -22.37 15.50
CA THR A 99 14.44 -22.60 14.86
C THR A 99 14.28 -22.52 13.34
N GLY A 100 15.05 -21.63 12.70
CA GLY A 100 14.94 -21.37 11.26
C GLY A 100 13.67 -20.62 10.83
N GLY A 101 12.86 -20.15 11.79
CA GLY A 101 11.65 -19.36 11.55
C GLY A 101 11.89 -17.85 11.60
N LEU A 102 11.03 -17.07 10.96
CA LEU A 102 10.86 -15.64 11.16
C LEU A 102 9.39 -15.42 11.54
N CYS A 103 9.13 -14.77 12.67
CA CYS A 103 7.77 -14.55 13.15
C CYS A 103 7.25 -13.17 12.75
N ILE A 104 6.08 -13.16 12.10
CA ILE A 104 5.39 -11.96 11.65
C ILE A 104 4.02 -11.90 12.31
N GLU A 105 3.86 -10.92 13.19
CA GLU A 105 2.59 -10.61 13.87
C GLU A 105 1.82 -9.57 13.09
N ILE A 106 0.53 -9.82 12.83
CA ILE A 106 -0.34 -8.88 12.13
C ILE A 106 -1.33 -8.33 13.15
N ILE A 107 -1.34 -7.01 13.36
CA ILE A 107 -2.26 -6.38 14.33
C ILE A 107 -3.70 -6.63 13.90
N GLY A 108 -4.43 -7.34 14.75
CA GLY A 108 -5.84 -7.65 14.53
C GLY A 108 -6.27 -8.93 15.21
N ASN A 109 -7.58 -9.07 15.36
CA ASN A 109 -8.22 -10.33 15.69
C ASN A 109 -9.00 -10.87 14.48
N PHE A 110 -8.34 -11.60 13.58
CA PHE A 110 -9.00 -12.17 12.39
C PHE A 110 -9.73 -13.51 12.63
N ASP A 111 -10.16 -13.80 13.85
CA ASP A 111 -11.15 -14.84 14.09
C ASP A 111 -12.54 -14.44 13.56
N GLN A 112 -13.41 -15.43 13.33
CA GLN A 112 -14.80 -15.17 12.96
C GLN A 112 -15.47 -14.27 14.01
N GLY A 113 -16.04 -13.14 13.57
CA GLY A 113 -16.65 -12.14 14.45
C GLY A 113 -15.67 -11.09 14.98
N GLY A 114 -14.38 -11.20 14.66
CA GLY A 114 -13.37 -10.18 14.94
C GLY A 114 -13.19 -9.18 13.79
N ASP A 115 -11.97 -8.71 13.64
CA ASP A 115 -11.58 -7.68 12.67
C ASP A 115 -11.66 -8.19 11.23
N MET A 116 -12.06 -7.30 10.33
CA MET A 116 -11.84 -7.47 8.90
C MET A 116 -10.55 -6.76 8.50
N MET A 117 -9.57 -7.53 8.05
CA MET A 117 -8.28 -6.99 7.59
C MET A 117 -8.49 -5.89 6.55
N ALA A 118 -7.95 -4.71 6.81
CA ALA A 118 -8.08 -3.56 5.91
C ALA A 118 -7.34 -3.84 4.60
N ALA A 119 -7.81 -3.29 3.48
CA ALA A 119 -7.20 -3.53 2.17
C ALA A 119 -5.70 -3.15 2.14
N ILE A 120 -5.35 -2.01 2.77
CA ILE A 120 -3.96 -1.54 2.89
C ILE A 120 -3.11 -2.47 3.75
N GLN A 121 -3.64 -2.98 4.86
CA GLN A 121 -2.95 -3.96 5.70
C GLN A 121 -2.76 -5.28 4.93
N LYS A 122 -3.80 -5.75 4.23
CA LYS A 122 -3.75 -6.96 3.41
C LYS A 122 -2.66 -6.87 2.35
N GLN A 123 -2.58 -5.72 1.65
CA GLN A 123 -1.54 -5.45 0.66
C GLN A 123 -0.13 -5.45 1.29
N ALA A 124 0.04 -4.77 2.43
CA ALA A 124 1.32 -4.73 3.13
C ALA A 124 1.77 -6.12 3.62
N VAL A 125 0.86 -6.93 4.15
CA VAL A 125 1.15 -8.33 4.54
C VAL A 125 1.61 -9.12 3.31
N VAL A 126 0.88 -9.07 2.20
CA VAL A 126 1.27 -9.78 0.97
C VAL A 126 2.64 -9.32 0.45
N HIS A 127 2.87 -8.02 0.38
CA HIS A 127 4.13 -7.42 -0.05
C HIS A 127 5.31 -7.85 0.82
N LEU A 128 5.13 -7.80 2.15
CA LEU A 128 6.14 -8.20 3.11
C LEU A 128 6.55 -9.68 2.94
N TYR A 129 5.58 -10.59 2.81
CA TYR A 129 5.88 -12.01 2.65
C TYR A 129 6.53 -12.30 1.30
N ALA A 130 6.11 -11.62 0.23
CA ALA A 130 6.74 -11.71 -1.08
C ALA A 130 8.22 -11.27 -1.04
N CYS A 131 8.50 -10.12 -0.43
CA CYS A 131 9.86 -9.59 -0.28
C CYS A 131 10.76 -10.52 0.55
N LEU A 132 10.24 -11.02 1.69
CA LEU A 132 10.97 -11.97 2.53
C LEU A 132 11.28 -13.26 1.77
N ALA A 133 10.30 -13.80 1.06
CA ALA A 133 10.49 -15.05 0.32
C ALA A 133 11.49 -14.90 -0.84
N LEU A 134 11.50 -13.76 -1.53
CA LEU A 134 12.52 -13.44 -2.52
C LEU A 134 13.92 -13.32 -1.90
N LYS A 135 14.06 -12.54 -0.81
CA LYS A 135 15.34 -12.32 -0.14
C LYS A 135 15.95 -13.60 0.43
N LEU A 136 15.11 -14.47 0.99
CA LEU A 136 15.51 -15.69 1.69
C LEU A 136 15.42 -16.95 0.81
N ASN A 137 15.01 -16.81 -0.46
CA ASN A 137 14.76 -17.92 -1.38
C ASN A 137 13.82 -18.99 -0.78
N ILE A 138 12.72 -18.54 -0.17
CA ILE A 138 11.72 -19.41 0.47
C ILE A 138 10.66 -19.83 -0.55
N PRO A 139 10.35 -21.13 -0.70
CA PRO A 139 9.25 -21.60 -1.51
C PRO A 139 7.89 -21.06 -1.02
N ILE A 140 7.00 -20.73 -1.95
CA ILE A 140 5.68 -20.17 -1.64
C ILE A 140 4.67 -21.31 -1.53
N ASP A 141 4.64 -21.95 -0.37
CA ASP A 141 3.75 -23.05 -0.05
C ASP A 141 3.44 -23.12 1.46
N THR A 142 2.52 -24.00 1.83
CA THR A 142 2.09 -24.22 3.22
C THR A 142 3.05 -25.04 4.09
N SER A 143 4.23 -25.40 3.58
CA SER A 143 5.30 -26.06 4.37
C SER A 143 6.33 -25.04 4.86
N HIS A 144 6.51 -23.94 4.13
CA HIS A 144 7.46 -22.88 4.46
C HIS A 144 6.78 -21.61 4.98
N ILE A 145 5.55 -21.32 4.55
CA ILE A 145 4.71 -20.24 5.09
C ILE A 145 3.66 -20.88 5.97
N VAL A 146 3.90 -20.86 7.29
CA VAL A 146 3.18 -21.71 8.25
C VAL A 146 2.35 -20.90 9.22
N TYR A 147 1.14 -21.36 9.48
CA TYR A 147 0.24 -20.74 10.46
C TYR A 147 0.48 -21.35 11.85
N HIS A 148 0.33 -20.54 12.90
CA HIS A 148 0.45 -21.01 14.27
C HIS A 148 -0.56 -22.13 14.59
N ALA A 149 -1.78 -22.02 14.06
CA ALA A 149 -2.86 -22.99 14.19
C ALA A 149 -2.50 -24.41 13.73
N TRP A 150 -1.40 -24.59 12.99
CA TRP A 150 -0.99 -25.91 12.50
C TRP A 150 -0.06 -26.65 13.47
N TYR A 151 0.09 -26.14 14.69
CA TYR A 151 0.93 -26.73 15.74
C TYR A 151 0.19 -26.88 17.07
N THR A 152 0.51 -27.93 17.81
CA THR A 152 0.04 -28.15 19.20
C THR A 152 0.76 -27.23 20.19
N ASP A 153 0.27 -27.16 21.43
CA ASP A 153 0.94 -26.44 22.53
C ASP A 153 2.33 -26.98 22.90
N SER A 154 2.59 -28.26 22.60
CA SER A 154 3.91 -28.86 22.74
C SER A 154 4.84 -28.54 21.58
N GLY A 155 4.32 -28.01 20.47
CA GLY A 155 5.04 -27.66 19.25
C GLY A 155 5.09 -28.78 18.21
N ALA A 156 4.25 -29.80 18.33
CA ALA A 156 4.12 -30.83 17.32
C ALA A 156 3.36 -30.28 16.11
N TRP A 157 3.86 -30.57 14.90
CA TRP A 157 3.19 -30.21 13.65
C TRP A 157 1.98 -31.09 13.42
N LEU A 158 0.81 -30.47 13.23
CA LEU A 158 -0.46 -31.15 12.92
C LEU A 158 -0.71 -31.26 11.43
N GLY A 159 -0.08 -30.40 10.62
CA GLY A 159 -0.36 -30.35 9.19
C GLY A 159 -1.68 -29.69 8.84
N ASN A 160 -2.49 -29.23 9.79
CA ASN A 160 -3.66 -28.38 9.56
C ASN A 160 -4.15 -27.77 10.89
N TYR A 161 -5.14 -26.88 10.84
CA TYR A 161 -5.91 -26.51 12.02
C TYR A 161 -6.85 -27.66 12.43
N GLU A 162 -6.73 -28.11 13.67
CA GLU A 162 -7.56 -29.13 14.28
C GLU A 162 -8.11 -28.61 15.61
N LYS A 163 -9.42 -28.30 15.65
CA LYS A 163 -10.09 -27.79 16.86
C LYS A 163 -9.89 -28.75 18.03
N GLY A 164 -9.38 -28.23 19.15
CA GLY A 164 -9.09 -29.03 20.37
C GLY A 164 -7.72 -29.70 20.40
N LYS A 165 -6.92 -29.61 19.32
CA LYS A 165 -5.52 -30.08 19.29
C LYS A 165 -4.53 -28.96 18.94
N SER A 166 -4.92 -28.06 18.06
CA SER A 166 -4.16 -26.86 17.76
C SER A 166 -4.03 -25.99 19.00
N SER A 167 -2.83 -25.43 19.21
CA SER A 167 -2.53 -24.53 20.32
C SER A 167 -3.43 -23.29 20.36
N LYS A 168 -3.80 -22.78 19.18
CA LYS A 168 -4.62 -21.59 19.03
C LYS A 168 -5.25 -21.51 17.64
N THR A 169 -6.14 -20.55 17.46
CA THR A 169 -6.80 -20.23 16.18
C THR A 169 -5.93 -19.39 15.23
N CYS A 170 -4.88 -18.74 15.75
CA CYS A 170 -3.98 -17.84 15.05
C CYS A 170 -3.46 -18.41 13.71
N PRO A 171 -3.51 -17.67 12.58
CA PRO A 171 -3.75 -16.23 12.48
C PRO A 171 -5.24 -15.82 12.43
N GLY A 172 -6.15 -16.74 12.75
CA GLY A 172 -7.58 -16.46 12.91
C GLY A 172 -8.46 -17.30 11.99
N THR A 173 -9.58 -17.77 12.52
CA THR A 173 -10.58 -18.61 11.82
C THR A 173 -11.23 -17.93 10.60
N LYS A 174 -11.05 -16.62 10.41
CA LYS A 174 -11.47 -15.85 9.22
C LYS A 174 -10.29 -15.10 8.57
N PHE A 175 -9.05 -15.52 8.83
CA PHE A 175 -7.86 -14.90 8.25
C PHE A 175 -7.93 -14.85 6.72
N PHE A 176 -7.65 -13.68 6.14
CA PHE A 176 -7.76 -13.41 4.70
C PHE A 176 -9.14 -13.66 4.08
N GLY A 177 -10.18 -13.89 4.88
CA GLY A 177 -11.53 -14.25 4.43
C GLY A 177 -11.74 -15.77 4.30
N ASP A 178 -10.68 -16.56 4.18
CA ASP A 178 -10.74 -18.01 3.97
C ASP A 178 -10.54 -18.85 5.25
N GLY A 179 -9.83 -18.31 6.24
CA GLY A 179 -9.59 -18.93 7.54
C GLY A 179 -8.18 -19.48 7.78
N ASN A 180 -8.04 -20.30 8.82
CA ASN A 180 -6.76 -20.75 9.37
C ASN A 180 -6.37 -22.20 8.99
N THR A 181 -7.06 -22.83 8.05
CA THR A 181 -6.69 -24.16 7.54
C THR A 181 -5.64 -24.05 6.44
N ARG A 182 -4.92 -25.15 6.13
CA ARG A 182 -4.03 -25.17 4.95
C ARG A 182 -4.78 -24.96 3.64
N SER A 183 -5.96 -25.57 3.51
CA SER A 183 -6.80 -25.36 2.32
C SER A 183 -7.22 -23.90 2.17
N ALA A 184 -7.54 -23.22 3.28
CA ALA A 184 -7.80 -21.78 3.27
C ALA A 184 -6.58 -20.97 2.82
N ALA A 185 -5.38 -21.28 3.33
CA ALA A 185 -4.15 -20.62 2.92
C ALA A 185 -3.86 -20.79 1.42
N GLU A 186 -4.04 -22.00 0.86
CA GLU A 186 -3.84 -22.29 -0.56
C GLU A 186 -4.89 -21.63 -1.48
N ARG A 187 -6.08 -21.30 -0.99
CA ARG A 187 -7.09 -20.55 -1.76
C ARG A 187 -6.91 -19.04 -1.71
N GLY A 188 -6.47 -18.52 -0.55
CA GLY A 188 -6.38 -17.08 -0.31
C GLY A 188 -4.94 -16.58 -0.28
N PHE A 189 -4.29 -16.71 0.87
CA PHE A 189 -3.04 -16.01 1.17
C PHE A 189 -1.87 -16.40 0.27
N ILE A 190 -1.67 -17.69 0.02
CA ILE A 190 -0.53 -18.21 -0.75
C ILE A 190 -0.59 -17.74 -2.23
N PRO A 191 -1.72 -17.85 -2.96
CA PRO A 191 -1.84 -17.26 -4.29
C PRO A 191 -1.55 -15.77 -4.36
N CYS A 192 -2.00 -14.97 -3.37
CA CYS A 192 -1.71 -13.54 -3.33
C CYS A 192 -0.21 -13.25 -3.26
N ILE A 193 0.55 -14.01 -2.46
CA ILE A 193 2.01 -13.88 -2.39
C ILE A 193 2.67 -14.23 -3.73
N ARG A 194 2.22 -15.31 -4.39
CA ARG A 194 2.75 -15.69 -5.71
C ARG A 194 2.51 -14.59 -6.75
N ALA A 195 1.32 -13.99 -6.75
CA ALA A 195 0.99 -12.88 -7.64
C ALA A 195 1.87 -11.65 -7.38
N GLU A 196 2.10 -11.31 -6.11
CA GLU A 196 2.95 -10.19 -5.72
C GLU A 196 4.42 -10.42 -6.08
N ILE A 197 4.94 -11.64 -5.92
CA ILE A 197 6.30 -11.97 -6.38
C ILE A 197 6.42 -11.78 -7.89
N LYS A 198 5.41 -12.21 -8.66
CA LYS A 198 5.40 -11.99 -10.11
C LYS A 198 5.44 -10.50 -10.42
N ARG A 199 4.58 -9.70 -9.77
CA ARG A 199 4.54 -8.24 -9.90
C ARG A 199 5.92 -7.60 -9.65
N ILE A 200 6.57 -7.96 -8.53
CA ILE A 200 7.91 -7.46 -8.17
C ILE A 200 8.98 -7.86 -9.21
N LYS A 201 8.93 -9.09 -9.73
CA LYS A 201 9.89 -9.58 -10.74
C LYS A 201 9.70 -8.96 -12.12
N ASP A 202 8.46 -8.67 -12.49
CA ASP A 202 8.10 -8.06 -13.77
C ASP A 202 8.47 -6.56 -13.82
N GLY A 203 9.03 -6.02 -12.73
CA GLY A 203 9.50 -4.63 -12.67
C GLY A 203 8.37 -3.61 -12.55
N GLU A 204 7.13 -4.06 -12.30
CA GLU A 204 6.08 -3.18 -11.79
C GLU A 204 6.55 -2.73 -10.40
N GLY A 205 7.11 -1.52 -10.32
CA GLY A 205 7.78 -0.97 -9.14
C GLY A 205 6.95 -1.05 -7.86
N ASP A 206 7.57 -0.85 -6.71
CA ASP A 206 6.87 -0.90 -5.41
C ASP A 206 5.61 -0.01 -5.45
N PRO A 207 4.48 -0.45 -4.84
CA PRO A 207 3.25 0.31 -4.87
C PRO A 207 3.52 1.70 -4.30
N MET A 208 3.13 2.74 -5.05
CA MET A 208 3.26 4.14 -4.62
C MET A 208 2.77 4.30 -3.18
N THR A 209 3.56 5.00 -2.38
CA THR A 209 3.18 5.46 -1.03
C THR A 209 1.87 6.24 -1.08
N LEU A 210 1.21 6.38 0.07
CA LEU A 210 0.05 7.27 0.20
C LEU A 210 0.38 8.71 -0.24
N GLU A 211 1.58 9.18 0.07
CA GLU A 211 2.06 10.50 -0.31
C GLU A 211 2.31 10.59 -1.82
N GLU A 212 2.97 9.62 -2.44
CA GLU A 212 3.18 9.58 -3.89
C GLU A 212 1.87 9.43 -4.66
N LYS A 213 0.90 8.66 -4.15
CA LYS A 213 -0.45 8.59 -4.74
C LYS A 213 -1.16 9.94 -4.66
N LYS A 214 -1.07 10.62 -3.53
CA LYS A 214 -1.66 11.95 -3.37
C LYS A 214 -1.01 12.95 -4.31
N GLN A 215 0.32 12.96 -4.41
CA GLN A 215 1.07 13.80 -5.34
C GLN A 215 0.74 13.47 -6.80
N MET A 216 0.55 12.19 -7.13
CA MET A 216 0.14 11.75 -8.47
C MET A 216 -1.27 12.23 -8.82
N GLU A 217 -2.23 12.15 -7.89
CA GLU A 217 -3.60 12.67 -8.10
C GLU A 217 -3.60 14.20 -8.21
N GLU A 218 -2.82 14.90 -7.38
CA GLU A 218 -2.64 16.37 -7.49
C GLU A 218 -1.99 16.77 -8.82
N LEU A 219 -0.97 16.03 -9.26
CA LEU A 219 -0.32 16.23 -10.56
C LEU A 219 -1.30 15.98 -11.70
N LYS A 220 -2.09 14.90 -11.64
CA LYS A 220 -3.11 14.58 -12.63
C LYS A 220 -4.15 15.70 -12.72
N ALA A 221 -4.67 16.18 -11.59
CA ALA A 221 -5.61 17.31 -11.56
C ALA A 221 -5.00 18.58 -12.17
N THR A 222 -3.71 18.83 -11.91
CA THR A 222 -2.97 19.95 -12.50
C THR A 222 -2.83 19.82 -14.01
N VAL A 223 -2.45 18.64 -14.50
CA VAL A 223 -2.31 18.35 -15.94
C VAL A 223 -3.66 18.47 -16.65
N GLU A 224 -4.74 17.96 -16.08
CA GLU A 224 -6.10 18.13 -16.63
C GLU A 224 -6.53 19.61 -16.67
N GLY A 225 -6.18 20.39 -15.64
CA GLY A 225 -6.41 21.83 -15.61
C GLY A 225 -5.62 22.58 -16.69
N GLN A 226 -4.34 22.25 -16.86
CA GLN A 226 -3.49 22.81 -17.91
C GLN A 226 -3.98 22.44 -19.31
N ALA A 227 -4.40 21.19 -19.53
CA ALA A 227 -4.93 20.74 -20.81
C ALA A 227 -6.19 21.54 -21.21
N LYS A 228 -7.10 21.79 -20.26
CA LYS A 228 -8.29 22.65 -20.48
C LYS A 228 -7.91 24.09 -20.81
N TRP A 229 -6.94 24.65 -20.09
CA TRP A 229 -6.47 26.02 -20.36
C TRP A 229 -5.82 26.14 -21.74
N ILE A 230 -4.98 25.17 -22.14
CA ILE A 230 -4.35 25.13 -23.46
C ILE A 230 -5.42 25.03 -24.55
N ALA A 231 -6.45 24.18 -24.37
CA ALA A 231 -7.55 24.09 -25.33
C ALA A 231 -8.28 25.44 -25.48
N ALA A 232 -8.64 26.08 -24.37
CA ALA A 232 -9.30 27.39 -24.39
C ALA A 232 -8.43 28.50 -25.01
N GLN A 233 -7.10 28.42 -24.88
CA GLN A 233 -6.19 29.37 -25.53
C GLN A 233 -6.10 29.11 -27.04
N LYS A 234 -6.00 27.85 -27.47
CA LYS A 234 -6.04 27.49 -28.89
C LYS A 234 -7.33 27.96 -29.58
N ASP A 235 -8.46 27.87 -28.89
CA ASP A 235 -9.74 28.38 -29.41
C ASP A 235 -9.71 29.90 -29.64
N LYS A 236 -8.96 30.66 -28.82
CA LYS A 236 -8.79 32.10 -29.00
C LYS A 236 -7.81 32.46 -30.10
N ASP A 237 -6.87 31.58 -30.42
CA ASP A 237 -5.84 31.83 -31.43
C ASP A 237 -6.34 31.54 -32.86
N ASN A 238 -7.44 30.80 -33.00
CA ASN A 238 -8.02 30.42 -34.29
C ASN A 238 -9.56 30.53 -34.29
N MET A 239 -10.09 31.68 -33.85
CA MET A 239 -11.53 31.91 -33.77
C MET A 239 -12.10 32.47 -35.09
N PRO A 240 -13.34 32.09 -35.48
CA PRO A 240 -14.04 32.74 -36.57
C PRO A 240 -14.28 34.21 -36.26
N CYS A 241 -14.49 35.03 -37.30
CA CYS A 241 -14.78 36.46 -37.14
C CYS A 241 -15.91 36.68 -36.13
N PRO A 242 -15.62 37.29 -34.95
CA PRO A 242 -16.64 37.54 -33.96
C PRO A 242 -17.59 38.65 -34.40
N ASN A 243 -18.80 38.67 -33.84
CA ASN A 243 -19.83 39.65 -34.22
C ASN A 243 -19.35 41.11 -34.12
N TRP A 244 -18.54 41.43 -33.11
CA TRP A 244 -18.01 42.77 -32.87
C TRP A 244 -16.91 43.18 -33.87
N ALA A 245 -16.36 42.25 -34.64
CA ALA A 245 -15.32 42.53 -35.65
C ALA A 245 -15.84 42.47 -37.09
N LYS A 246 -17.13 42.15 -37.31
CA LYS A 246 -17.70 41.91 -38.65
C LYS A 246 -17.52 43.08 -39.61
N GLU A 247 -17.78 44.30 -39.15
CA GLU A 247 -17.65 45.51 -39.99
C GLU A 247 -16.20 45.71 -40.43
N ALA A 248 -15.25 45.62 -39.50
CA ALA A 248 -13.82 45.70 -39.78
C ALA A 248 -13.35 44.56 -40.70
N TYR A 249 -13.84 43.33 -40.47
CA TYR A 249 -13.53 42.19 -41.31
C TYR A 249 -13.98 42.39 -42.76
N TYR A 250 -15.22 42.83 -43.00
CA TYR A 250 -15.70 43.08 -44.36
C TYR A 250 -14.95 44.24 -45.05
N PHE A 251 -14.59 45.28 -44.29
CA PHE A 251 -13.80 46.39 -44.80
C PHE A 251 -12.40 45.93 -45.28
N TYR A 252 -11.71 45.09 -44.50
CA TYR A 252 -10.39 44.58 -44.85
C TYR A 252 -10.38 43.24 -45.62
N LYS A 253 -11.55 42.65 -45.91
CA LYS A 253 -11.65 41.32 -46.56
C LYS A 253 -10.84 41.18 -47.85
N PRO A 254 -10.72 42.20 -48.73
CA PRO A 254 -9.87 42.12 -49.92
C PRO A 254 -8.37 41.92 -49.62
N TYR A 255 -7.93 42.22 -48.39
CA TYR A 255 -6.54 42.19 -47.95
C TYR A 255 -6.22 41.02 -46.99
N ILE A 256 -7.22 40.21 -46.64
CA ILE A 256 -7.08 39.10 -45.68
C ILE A 256 -7.52 37.79 -46.35
N ALA A 257 -6.59 36.85 -46.45
CA ALA A 257 -6.85 35.52 -47.03
C ALA A 257 -7.59 34.59 -46.05
N ASP A 258 -7.31 34.69 -44.76
CA ASP A 258 -7.83 33.78 -43.74
C ASP A 258 -9.28 34.15 -43.30
N GLU A 259 -10.08 33.14 -42.96
CA GLU A 259 -11.46 33.30 -42.46
C GLU A 259 -11.55 33.20 -40.92
N THR A 260 -10.44 32.83 -40.29
CA THR A 260 -10.25 32.73 -38.84
C THR A 260 -9.05 33.56 -38.43
N GLY A 261 -8.98 33.93 -37.16
CA GLY A 261 -7.86 34.69 -36.62
C GLY A 261 -7.88 34.71 -35.10
N SER A 262 -6.78 35.16 -34.50
CA SER A 262 -6.72 35.26 -33.05
C SER A 262 -7.61 36.39 -32.50
N TYR A 263 -7.99 36.33 -31.23
CA TYR A 263 -8.72 37.41 -30.57
C TYR A 263 -8.00 38.76 -30.71
N ASP A 264 -6.68 38.77 -30.55
CA ASP A 264 -5.88 39.99 -30.69
C ASP A 264 -5.80 40.48 -32.15
N PHE A 265 -5.76 39.58 -33.13
CA PHE A 265 -5.89 39.93 -34.53
C PHE A 265 -7.21 40.66 -34.80
N TRP A 266 -8.34 40.10 -34.34
CA TRP A 266 -9.65 40.73 -34.49
C TRP A 266 -9.73 42.08 -33.77
N ARG A 267 -9.14 42.19 -32.58
CA ARG A 267 -9.11 43.43 -31.81
C ARG A 267 -8.31 44.52 -32.53
N GLN A 268 -7.14 44.18 -33.07
CA GLN A 268 -6.32 45.11 -33.84
C GLN A 268 -7.02 45.55 -35.12
N LEU A 269 -7.66 44.62 -35.82
CA LEU A 269 -8.40 44.91 -37.05
C LEU A 269 -9.53 45.93 -36.80
N VAL A 270 -10.26 45.78 -35.69
CA VAL A 270 -11.29 46.76 -35.28
C VAL A 270 -10.69 48.10 -34.90
N ILE A 271 -9.55 48.14 -34.20
CA ILE A 271 -8.88 49.39 -33.86
C ILE A 271 -8.45 50.15 -35.12
N PHE A 272 -7.89 49.46 -36.13
CA PHE A 272 -7.50 50.10 -37.39
C PHE A 272 -8.71 50.58 -38.18
N TYR A 273 -9.73 49.75 -38.32
CA TYR A 273 -10.98 50.14 -38.97
C TYR A 273 -11.57 51.41 -38.35
N ARG A 274 -11.67 51.46 -37.01
CA ARG A 274 -12.19 52.62 -36.29
C ARG A 274 -11.34 53.87 -36.54
N LYS A 275 -10.01 53.76 -36.50
CA LYS A 275 -9.10 54.88 -36.78
C LYS A 275 -9.24 55.40 -38.21
N GLU A 276 -9.31 54.53 -39.21
CA GLU A 276 -9.42 54.92 -40.62
C GLU A 276 -10.77 55.55 -40.98
N ASN A 277 -11.80 55.29 -40.16
CA ASN A 277 -13.15 55.83 -40.35
C ASN A 277 -13.48 56.95 -39.36
N ASP A 278 -12.48 57.51 -38.66
CA ASP A 278 -12.64 58.56 -37.63
C ASP A 278 -13.64 58.20 -36.51
N ILE A 279 -13.81 56.90 -36.25
CA ILE A 279 -14.63 56.38 -35.16
C ILE A 279 -13.74 56.31 -33.91
N LYS A 280 -14.21 56.93 -32.82
CA LYS A 280 -13.48 56.93 -31.55
C LYS A 280 -13.21 55.49 -31.08
N VAL A 281 -11.94 55.15 -30.84
CA VAL A 281 -11.50 53.86 -30.28
C VAL A 281 -11.83 53.77 -28.80
#